data_AF-A0AAV4FRF8-F1
#
_entry.id   AF-A0AAV4FRF8-F1
#
_cell.length_a   1.000
_cell.length_b   1.000
_cell.length_c   1.000
_cell.angle_alpha   90.00
_cell.angle_beta   90.00
_cell.angle_gamma   90.00
#
_symmetry.space_group_name_H-M   'P 1'
#
loop_
_entity.id
_entity.type
_entity.pdbx_description
1 polymer ?
#
loop_
_entity_poly.entity_id
_entity_poly.type
_entity_poly.pdbx_seq_one_letter_code
_entity_poly.pdbx_strand_id
1 'polypeptide(L)'
;MLGRVFLRRLSSLAEPLPRPGQGMYKVPNNARYKKLMEKQTLFCRDDGLMVWQKLPMDNMLYYTAIGLVTVGTIMTFDVFRRLASPPKND
;
A
#
# COMPACT_ATOMS: atom_id res chain seq x y z
N MET A 1 -9.29 -31.75 -15.77
CA MET A 1 -9.54 -30.42 -15.15
C MET A 1 -10.75 -29.67 -15.71
N LEU A 2 -11.41 -30.12 -16.80
CA LEU A 2 -12.61 -29.46 -17.36
C LEU A 2 -13.89 -29.62 -16.51
N GLY A 3 -14.07 -30.73 -15.79
CA GLY A 3 -15.31 -30.99 -15.02
C GLY A 3 -15.53 -30.02 -13.84
N ARG A 4 -14.45 -29.51 -13.22
CA ARG A 4 -14.53 -28.55 -12.11
C ARG A 4 -14.96 -27.15 -12.57
N VAL A 5 -14.70 -26.80 -13.82
CA VAL A 5 -15.14 -25.53 -14.43
C VAL A 5 -16.63 -25.59 -14.79
N PHE A 6 -17.10 -26.74 -15.26
CA PHE A 6 -18.51 -26.95 -15.61
C PHE A 6 -19.43 -26.95 -14.37
N LEU A 7 -19.00 -27.60 -13.28
CA LEU A 7 -19.75 -27.61 -12.02
C LEU A 7 -19.84 -26.22 -11.34
N ARG A 8 -18.83 -25.36 -11.48
CA ARG A 8 -18.87 -23.98 -10.99
C ARG A 8 -19.82 -23.08 -11.79
N ARG A 9 -20.06 -23.38 -13.08
CA ARG A 9 -21.04 -22.65 -13.89
C ARG A 9 -22.49 -22.96 -13.52
N LEU A 10 -22.78 -24.16 -13.02
CA LEU A 10 -24.15 -24.55 -12.68
C LEU A 10 -24.62 -24.02 -11.32
N SER A 11 -23.72 -23.70 -10.38
CA SER A 11 -24.12 -23.14 -9.07
C SER A 11 -24.30 -21.63 -9.08
N SER A 12 -23.84 -20.91 -10.11
CA SER A 12 -24.05 -19.46 -10.25
C SER A 12 -25.21 -19.09 -11.18
N LEU A 13 -25.92 -20.09 -11.74
CA LEU A 13 -27.04 -19.90 -12.66
C LEU A 13 -28.41 -19.89 -11.95
N ALA A 14 -28.46 -20.12 -10.63
CA ALA A 14 -29.70 -20.02 -9.86
C ALA A 14 -30.19 -18.57 -9.70
N GLU A 15 -29.30 -17.59 -9.89
CA GLU A 15 -29.67 -16.18 -10.01
C GLU A 15 -29.20 -15.68 -11.39
N PRO A 16 -30.11 -15.11 -12.22
CA PRO A 16 -29.70 -14.57 -13.51
C PRO A 16 -28.67 -13.46 -13.29
N LEU A 17 -27.58 -13.50 -14.06
CA LEU A 17 -26.57 -12.44 -14.05
C LEU A 17 -27.26 -11.09 -14.31
N PRO A 18 -27.06 -10.07 -13.46
CA PRO A 18 -27.73 -8.79 -13.62
C PRO A 18 -27.35 -8.16 -14.96
N ARG A 19 -28.36 -7.62 -15.67
CA ARG A 19 -28.20 -6.98 -16.98
C ARG A 19 -27.20 -5.82 -16.89
N PRO A 20 -26.43 -5.54 -17.95
CA PRO A 20 -25.47 -4.44 -17.97
C PRO A 20 -26.17 -3.08 -17.97
N GLY A 21 -26.46 -2.58 -16.78
CA GLY A 21 -26.84 -1.21 -16.46
C GLY A 21 -26.01 -0.73 -15.27
N GLN A 22 -25.77 0.58 -15.17
CA GLN A 22 -24.94 1.17 -14.11
C GLN A 22 -25.32 0.63 -12.72
N GLY A 23 -24.38 -0.07 -12.04
CA GLY A 23 -24.56 -0.62 -10.70
C GLY A 23 -24.68 -2.15 -10.59
N MET A 24 -23.89 -2.92 -11.35
CA MET A 24 -24.05 -4.38 -11.53
C MET A 24 -23.78 -5.31 -10.32
N TYR A 25 -23.39 -4.79 -9.15
CA TYR A 25 -23.17 -5.64 -7.97
C TYR A 25 -23.85 -5.05 -6.74
N LYS A 26 -24.38 -5.91 -5.85
CA LYS A 26 -24.85 -5.47 -4.53
C LYS A 26 -23.65 -4.96 -3.75
N VAL A 27 -23.47 -3.64 -3.79
CA VAL A 27 -22.41 -2.95 -3.06
C VAL A 27 -22.96 -2.53 -1.69
N PRO A 28 -22.27 -2.83 -0.57
CA PRO A 28 -22.71 -2.38 0.75
C PRO A 28 -22.87 -0.86 0.81
N ASN A 29 -24.08 -0.36 1.06
CA ASN A 29 -24.34 1.08 1.23
C ASN A 29 -24.14 1.52 2.68
N ASN A 30 -22.96 1.26 3.24
CA ASN A 30 -22.59 1.73 4.58
C ASN A 30 -21.41 2.72 4.50
N ALA A 31 -21.29 3.59 5.49
CA ALA A 31 -20.27 4.65 5.50
C ALA A 31 -18.83 4.10 5.46
N ARG A 32 -18.59 2.92 6.06
CA ARG A 32 -17.26 2.27 6.05
C ARG A 32 -16.88 1.81 4.66
N TYR A 33 -17.83 1.23 3.92
CA TYR A 33 -17.61 0.76 2.57
C TYR A 33 -17.36 1.93 1.61
N LYS A 34 -18.07 3.06 1.78
CA LYS A 34 -17.78 4.28 1.02
C LYS A 34 -16.34 4.76 1.21
N LYS A 35 -15.85 4.79 2.46
CA LYS A 35 -14.45 5.12 2.76
C LYS A 35 -13.46 4.14 2.12
N LEU A 36 -13.78 2.85 2.10
CA LEU A 36 -12.96 1.85 1.43
C LEU A 36 -12.87 2.14 -0.08
N MET A 37 -14.01 2.41 -0.72
CA MET A 37 -14.06 2.74 -2.14
C MET A 37 -13.27 4.01 -2.47
N GLU A 38 -13.38 5.04 -1.64
CA GLU A 38 -12.59 6.28 -1.79
C GLU A 38 -11.09 5.98 -1.74
N LYS A 39 -10.64 5.11 -0.83
CA LYS A 39 -9.23 4.69 -0.76
C LYS A 39 -8.82 3.84 -1.97
N GLN A 40 -9.66 2.94 -2.43
CA GLN A 40 -9.40 2.17 -3.64
C GLN A 40 -9.25 3.08 -4.86
N THR A 41 -10.14 4.05 -5.02
CA THR A 41 -10.06 5.07 -6.08
C THR A 41 -8.76 5.88 -5.98
N LEU A 42 -8.37 6.29 -4.78
CA LEU A 42 -7.13 7.03 -4.56
C LEU A 42 -5.89 6.20 -4.95
N PHE A 43 -5.78 4.97 -4.44
CA PHE A 43 -4.61 4.12 -4.64
C PHE A 43 -4.51 3.54 -6.05
N CYS A 44 -5.64 3.31 -6.72
CA CYS A 44 -5.68 2.79 -8.09
C CYS A 44 -5.75 3.88 -9.16
N ARG A 45 -5.66 5.17 -8.79
CA ARG A 45 -5.62 6.27 -9.77
C ARG A 45 -4.36 6.16 -10.63
N ASP A 46 -4.53 6.26 -11.95
CA ASP A 46 -3.42 6.29 -12.92
C ASP A 46 -2.88 7.72 -13.07
N ASP A 47 -2.16 8.18 -12.05
CA ASP A 47 -1.58 9.51 -11.95
C ASP A 47 -0.04 9.52 -12.04
N GLY A 48 0.56 8.36 -12.33
CA GLY A 48 2.01 8.18 -12.36
C GLY A 48 2.70 8.26 -10.99
N LEU A 49 1.97 8.45 -9.90
CA LEU A 49 2.53 8.48 -8.55
C LEU A 49 2.72 7.06 -8.00
N MET A 50 3.83 6.85 -7.28
CA MET A 50 4.06 5.60 -6.57
C MET A 50 3.09 5.47 -5.38
N VAL A 51 2.82 4.23 -4.96
CA VAL A 51 1.87 3.93 -3.85
C VAL A 51 2.20 4.72 -2.58
N TRP A 52 3.50 4.89 -2.27
CA TRP A 52 3.97 5.62 -1.09
C TRP A 52 3.96 7.15 -1.25
N GLN A 53 3.46 7.70 -2.35
CA GLN A 53 3.38 9.16 -2.59
C GLN A 53 1.93 9.66 -2.69
N LYS A 54 0.96 8.75 -2.57
CA LYS A 54 -0.45 9.04 -2.90
C LYS A 54 -1.19 9.79 -1.80
N LEU A 55 -0.72 9.77 -0.56
CA LEU A 55 -1.27 10.60 0.51
C LEU A 55 -0.40 11.86 0.72
N PRO A 56 -1.02 13.01 1.03
CA PRO A 56 -0.29 14.25 1.26
C PRO A 56 0.71 14.16 2.42
N MET A 57 0.45 13.31 3.41
CA MET A 57 1.35 13.08 4.54
C MET A 57 2.54 12.17 4.23
N ASP A 58 2.49 11.39 3.14
CA ASP A 58 3.51 10.38 2.89
C ASP A 58 4.87 11.02 2.62
N ASN A 59 4.90 12.14 1.89
CA ASN A 59 6.14 12.86 1.61
C ASN A 59 6.81 13.38 2.89
N MET A 60 6.02 13.90 3.84
CA MET A 60 6.54 14.37 5.14
C MET A 60 7.17 13.22 5.93
N LEU A 61 6.48 12.07 5.99
CA LEU A 61 7.00 10.87 6.65
C LEU A 61 8.26 10.36 5.96
N TYR A 62 8.29 10.37 4.63
CA TYR A 62 9.43 9.94 3.83
C TYR A 62 10.68 10.79 4.10
N TYR A 63 10.57 12.13 4.03
CA TYR A 63 11.70 13.02 4.32
C TYR A 63 12.16 12.91 5.77
N THR A 64 11.24 12.72 6.71
CA THR A 64 11.58 12.51 8.12
C THR A 64 12.38 11.21 8.30
N ALA A 65 11.93 10.11 7.67
CA ALA A 65 12.62 8.82 7.73
C ALA A 65 14.03 8.90 7.13
N ILE A 66 14.18 9.53 5.96
CA ILE A 66 15.49 9.74 5.33
C ILE A 66 16.41 10.56 6.24
N GLY A 67 15.90 11.65 6.82
CA GLY A 67 16.68 12.50 7.72
C GLY A 67 17.22 11.71 8.91
N LEU A 68 16.35 10.94 9.57
CA LEU A 68 16.74 10.11 10.71
C LEU A 68 17.79 9.05 10.34
N VAL A 69 17.61 8.35 9.21
CA VAL A 69 18.56 7.32 8.75
C VAL A 69 19.91 7.95 8.41
N THR A 70 19.92 9.12 7.77
CA THR A 70 21.14 9.82 7.39
C THR A 70 21.93 10.25 8.62
N VAL A 71 21.26 10.88 9.59
CA VAL A 71 21.88 11.29 10.86
C VAL A 71 22.41 10.09 11.63
N GLY A 72 21.61 9.03 11.76
CA GLY A 72 22.01 7.80 12.43
C GLY A 72 23.27 7.19 11.79
N THR A 73 23.32 7.16 10.45
CA THR A 73 24.46 6.65 9.69
C THR A 73 25.73 7.47 9.96
N ILE A 74 25.65 8.81 9.96
CA ILE A 74 26.78 9.69 10.29
C ILE A 74 27.30 9.40 11.70
N MET A 75 26.40 9.26 12.69
CA MET A 75 26.78 8.92 14.06
C MET A 75 27.45 7.55 14.15
N THR A 76 26.96 6.56 13.40
CA THR A 76 27.59 5.24 13.33
C THR A 76 29.01 5.32 12.78
N PHE A 77 29.27 6.13 11.76
CA PHE A 77 30.63 6.34 11.24
C PHE A 77 31.54 7.06 12.24
N ASP A 78 31.05 8.02 13.02
CA ASP A 78 31.83 8.66 14.10
C ASP A 78 32.24 7.63 15.16
N VAL A 79 31.32 6.77 15.57
CA VAL A 79 31.62 5.67 16.49
C VAL A 79 32.66 4.72 15.89
N PHE A 80 32.50 4.31 14.63
CA PHE A 80 33.50 3.47 13.96
C PHE A 80 34.87 4.12 13.90
N ARG A 81 34.96 5.43 13.63
CA ARG A 81 36.22 6.17 13.66
C ARG A 81 36.89 6.10 15.03
N ARG A 82 36.13 6.34 16.11
CA ARG A 82 36.66 6.28 17.48
C ARG A 82 37.13 4.88 17.87
N LEU A 83 36.45 3.83 17.39
CA LEU A 83 36.83 2.45 17.62
C LEU A 83 38.05 2.03 16.79
N ALA A 84 38.17 2.52 15.55
CA ALA A 84 39.29 2.20 14.66
C ALA A 84 40.61 2.89 15.09
N SER A 85 40.52 4.09 15.64
CA SER A 85 41.66 4.83 16.20
C SER A 85 41.37 5.21 17.66
N PRO A 86 41.46 4.24 18.60
CA PRO A 86 41.22 4.52 20.00
C PRO A 86 42.20 5.59 20.50
N PRO A 87 41.76 6.51 21.37
CA PRO A 87 42.65 7.48 21.97
C PRO A 87 43.77 6.73 22.71
N LYS A 88 45.00 7.25 22.61
CA LYS A 88 46.11 6.70 23.38
C LYS A 88 45.80 6.92 24.87
N ASN A 89 46.02 5.88 25.67
CA ASN A 89 46.00 6.04 27.12
C ASN A 89 47.18 6.94 27.50
N ASP A 90 46.90 8.02 28.24
CA ASP A 90 47.91 8.78 28.98
C ASP A 90 48.41 7.96 30.19
#